data_AF-A0A920V7T6-F1
#
_entry.id   AF-A0A920V7T6-F1
#
_cell.length_a   1.000
_cell.length_b   1.000
_cell.length_c   1.000
_cell.angle_alpha   90.00
_cell.angle_beta   90.00
_cell.angle_gamma   90.00
#
_symmetry.space_group_name_H-M   'P 1'
#
loop_
_entity.id
_entity.type
_entity.pdbx_description
1 polymer ?
#
loop_
_entity_poly.entity_id
_entity_poly.type
_entity_poly.pdbx_seq_one_letter_code
_entity_poly.pdbx_strand_id
1 'polypeptide(L)'
;MKIPNMPISFGFRNANQFWFAKHKKAFWLPTPEGKGAKHDAVMYIANRIDTEVKFTENACKQLTGIPKVFVKTVLKGIIKRQKKKALPKLINPSLK
;
A
#
# COMPACT_ATOMS: atom_id res chain seq x y z
N MET A 1 -10.57 21.71 22.22
CA MET A 1 -9.14 22.04 22.36
C MET A 1 -8.70 22.83 21.13
N LYS A 2 -8.34 24.12 21.28
CA LYS A 2 -7.97 24.98 20.15
C LYS A 2 -6.45 24.88 19.98
N ILE A 3 -6.01 24.27 18.88
CA ILE A 3 -4.59 24.09 18.61
C ILE A 3 -3.97 25.48 18.35
N PRO A 4 -2.90 25.88 19.07
CA PRO A 4 -2.27 27.17 18.88
C PRO A 4 -1.59 27.25 17.50
N ASN A 5 -1.59 28.46 16.92
CA ASN A 5 -0.92 28.76 15.65
C ASN A 5 0.61 28.80 15.84
N MET A 6 1.22 27.61 15.96
CA MET A 6 2.64 27.43 16.22
C MET A 6 3.37 26.93 14.95
N PRO A 7 4.60 27.41 14.65
CA PRO A 7 5.45 26.85 13.60
C PRO A 7 5.70 25.36 13.84
N ILE A 8 5.37 24.52 12.85
CA ILE A 8 5.61 23.05 12.90
C ILE A 8 7.08 22.73 12.61
N SER A 9 7.80 23.65 11.97
CA SER A 9 9.23 23.54 11.73
C SER A 9 9.95 24.78 12.23
N PHE A 10 10.89 24.55 13.14
CA PHE A 10 11.89 25.51 13.57
C PHE A 10 13.26 24.88 13.33
N GLY A 11 14.24 25.73 13.02
CA GLY A 11 15.60 25.29 12.80
C GLY A 11 16.55 26.46 12.96
N PHE A 12 17.68 26.20 13.59
CA PHE A 12 18.81 27.10 13.60
C PHE A 12 19.54 26.94 12.26
N ARG A 13 19.58 28.00 11.44
CA ARG A 13 20.27 27.99 10.15
C ARG A 13 21.29 29.12 10.11
N ASN A 14 22.41 28.88 9.43
CA ASN A 14 23.48 29.85 9.20
C ASN A 14 24.08 30.45 10.48
N ALA A 15 24.14 29.67 11.56
CA ALA A 15 24.79 29.99 12.84
C ALA A 15 24.35 31.28 13.55
N ASN A 16 23.36 32.01 13.04
CA ASN A 16 23.02 33.35 13.56
C ASN A 16 21.52 33.67 13.57
N GLN A 17 20.64 32.81 13.04
CA GLN A 17 19.22 33.12 12.95
C GLN A 17 18.32 31.90 13.18
N PHE A 18 17.24 32.13 13.95
CA PHE A 18 16.14 31.21 14.08
C PHE A 18 15.08 31.51 13.03
N TRP A 19 14.70 30.49 12.28
CA TRP A 19 13.67 30.60 11.24
C TRP A 19 12.36 30.02 11.75
N PHE A 20 11.29 30.81 11.64
CA PHE A 20 9.93 30.42 12.00
C PHE A 20 9.02 30.54 10.77
N ALA A 21 8.22 29.51 10.49
CA ALA A 21 7.19 29.53 9.46
C ALA A 21 5.79 29.58 10.09
N LYS A 22 4.91 30.46 9.61
CA LYS A 22 3.51 30.50 10.08
C LYS A 22 2.79 29.19 9.75
N HIS A 23 1.83 28.79 10.60
CA HIS A 23 0.99 27.63 10.32
C HIS A 23 0.22 27.84 9.00
N LYS A 24 0.45 26.95 8.02
CA LYS A 24 -0.32 26.94 6.76
C LYS A 24 -1.59 26.12 6.97
N LYS A 25 -2.67 26.46 6.26
CA LYS A 25 -3.87 25.60 6.21
C LYS A 25 -3.44 24.19 5.79
N ALA A 26 -4.03 23.19 6.43
CA ALA A 26 -3.81 21.79 6.06
C ALA A 26 -4.07 21.64 4.55
N PHE A 27 -3.16 20.95 3.87
CA PHE A 27 -3.30 20.60 2.47
C PHE A 27 -3.09 19.09 2.35
N TRP A 28 -3.87 18.48 1.48
CA TRP A 28 -3.73 17.08 1.14
C TRP A 28 -2.82 16.96 -0.07
N LEU A 29 -1.92 15.98 -0.04
CA LEU A 29 -1.16 15.55 -1.20
C LEU A 29 -1.80 14.26 -1.73
N PRO A 30 -1.97 14.12 -3.05
CA PRO A 30 -2.42 12.86 -3.62
C PRO A 30 -1.45 11.74 -3.24
N THR A 31 -1.99 10.53 -3.07
CA THR A 31 -1.14 9.35 -2.93
C THR A 31 -0.29 9.26 -4.19
N PRO A 32 1.05 9.18 -4.09
CA PRO A 32 1.89 9.13 -5.28
C PRO A 32 1.48 7.96 -6.18
N GLU A 33 1.00 8.29 -7.38
CA GLU A 33 0.69 7.30 -8.41
C GLU A 33 1.99 6.65 -8.88
N GLY A 34 1.98 5.33 -9.12
CA GLY A 34 3.19 4.56 -9.42
C GLY A 34 3.91 3.96 -8.21
N LYS A 35 3.44 4.20 -6.97
CA LYS A 35 3.84 3.44 -5.76
C LYS A 35 2.92 2.27 -5.45
N GLY A 36 2.30 1.67 -6.48
CA GLY A 36 1.69 0.35 -6.35
C GLY A 36 2.70 -0.63 -5.78
N ALA A 37 2.25 -1.63 -5.02
CA ALA A 37 3.16 -2.70 -4.63
C ALA A 37 3.70 -3.33 -5.93
N LYS A 38 5.03 -3.26 -6.13
CA LYS A 38 5.68 -3.97 -7.25
C LYS A 38 5.21 -5.42 -7.24
N HIS A 39 5.05 -6.02 -8.41
CA HIS A 39 4.55 -7.40 -8.53
C HIS A 39 5.33 -8.38 -7.61
N ASP A 40 6.64 -8.16 -7.43
CA ASP A 40 7.49 -8.89 -6.47
C ASP A 40 6.98 -8.80 -5.03
N ALA A 41 6.59 -7.61 -4.58
CA ALA A 41 6.05 -7.40 -3.25
C ALA A 41 4.67 -8.07 -3.09
N VAL A 42 3.83 -8.03 -4.13
CA VAL A 42 2.53 -8.74 -4.12
C VAL A 42 2.74 -10.25 -4.05
N MET A 43 3.65 -10.79 -4.85
CA MET A 43 3.96 -12.22 -4.89
C MET A 43 4.55 -12.70 -3.56
N TYR A 44 5.46 -11.92 -2.97
CA TYR A 44 6.02 -12.19 -1.65
C TYR A 44 4.94 -12.23 -0.55
N ILE A 45 4.04 -11.25 -0.55
CA ILE A 45 2.93 -11.18 0.43
C ILE A 45 1.96 -12.34 0.22
N ALA A 46 1.60 -12.64 -1.04
CA ALA A 46 0.64 -13.69 -1.38
C ALA A 46 1.11 -15.07 -0.94
N ASN A 47 2.37 -15.43 -1.24
CA ASN A 47 2.94 -16.73 -0.86
C ASN A 47 3.19 -16.87 0.65
N ARG A 48 3.17 -15.77 1.43
CA ARG A 48 3.26 -15.81 2.91
C ARG A 48 1.91 -15.89 3.61
N ILE A 49 0.81 -15.52 2.95
CA ILE A 49 -0.52 -15.54 3.58
C ILE A 49 -1.03 -16.97 3.72
N ASP A 50 -0.75 -17.82 2.73
CA ASP A 50 -1.23 -19.19 2.69
C ASP A 50 -0.22 -20.10 1.97
N THR A 51 0.10 -21.25 2.57
CA THR A 51 1.07 -22.22 2.05
C THR A 51 0.47 -23.17 1.02
N GLU A 52 -0.86 -23.30 0.98
CA GLU A 52 -1.59 -24.21 0.09
C GLU A 52 -1.96 -23.54 -1.23
N VAL A 53 -2.23 -22.22 -1.19
CA VAL A 53 -2.69 -21.45 -2.35
C VAL A 53 -1.54 -20.64 -2.93
N LYS A 54 -1.00 -21.11 -4.07
CA LYS A 54 0.07 -20.42 -4.80
C LYS A 54 -0.50 -19.47 -5.86
N PHE A 55 0.02 -18.25 -5.88
CA PHE A 55 -0.30 -17.24 -6.88
C PHE A 55 0.74 -17.27 -8.01
N THR A 56 0.29 -17.22 -9.26
CA THR A 56 1.19 -17.11 -10.41
C THR A 56 1.68 -15.67 -10.58
N GLU A 57 2.81 -15.47 -11.27
CA GLU A 57 3.36 -14.14 -11.55
C GLU A 57 2.37 -13.27 -12.33
N ASN A 58 1.69 -13.86 -13.31
CA ASN A 58 0.65 -13.19 -14.10
C ASN A 58 -0.51 -12.70 -13.23
N ALA A 59 -0.90 -13.47 -12.20
CA ALA A 59 -1.91 -13.05 -11.24
C ALA A 59 -1.44 -11.86 -10.41
N CYS A 60 -0.17 -11.86 -9.98
CA CYS A 60 0.41 -10.79 -9.18
C CYS A 60 0.53 -9.49 -9.98
N LYS A 61 0.83 -9.56 -11.29
CA LYS A 61 0.89 -8.39 -12.19
C LYS A 61 -0.46 -7.66 -12.28
N GLN A 62 -1.58 -8.37 -12.35
CA GLN A 62 -2.92 -7.76 -12.37
C GLN A 62 -3.29 -7.05 -11.05
N LEU A 63 -2.64 -7.39 -9.95
CA LEU A 63 -2.89 -6.81 -8.62
C LEU A 63 -2.02 -5.58 -8.33
N THR A 64 -1.14 -5.16 -9.26
CA THR A 64 -0.22 -4.02 -9.08
C THR A 64 -0.90 -2.66 -9.01
N GLY A 65 -2.12 -2.53 -9.58
CA GLY A 65 -2.94 -1.32 -9.50
C GLY A 65 -3.61 -1.08 -8.14
N ILE A 66 -3.51 -2.05 -7.22
CA ILE A 66 -4.14 -1.96 -5.89
C ILE A 66 -3.20 -1.20 -4.95
N PRO A 67 -3.69 -0.17 -4.21
CA PRO A 67 -2.88 0.49 -3.20
C PRO A 67 -2.38 -0.51 -2.15
N LYS A 68 -1.11 -0.37 -1.75
CA LYS A 68 -0.40 -1.31 -0.86
C LYS A 68 -1.18 -1.67 0.41
N VAL A 69 -1.91 -0.71 0.98
CA VAL A 69 -2.74 -0.89 2.19
C VAL A 69 -3.87 -1.92 2.02
N PHE A 70 -4.38 -2.10 0.80
CA PHE A 70 -5.51 -3.01 0.52
C PHE A 70 -5.09 -4.38 0.00
N VAL A 71 -3.82 -4.56 -0.41
CA VAL A 71 -3.30 -5.80 -1.01
C VAL A 71 -3.59 -7.02 -0.14
N LYS A 72 -3.34 -6.94 1.19
CA LYS A 72 -3.58 -8.05 2.11
C LYS A 72 -5.06 -8.44 2.21
N THR A 73 -5.95 -7.46 2.20
CA THR A 73 -7.41 -7.67 2.28
C THR A 73 -7.92 -8.36 1.02
N VAL A 74 -7.47 -7.90 -0.15
CA VAL A 74 -7.84 -8.50 -1.44
C VAL A 74 -7.34 -9.94 -1.53
N LEU A 75 -6.06 -10.20 -1.21
CA LEU A 75 -5.49 -11.54 -1.25
C LEU A 75 -6.24 -12.52 -0.34
N LYS A 76 -6.60 -12.11 0.89
CA LYS A 76 -7.42 -12.92 1.79
C LYS A 76 -8.80 -13.23 1.21
N GLY A 77 -9.44 -12.25 0.55
CA GLY A 77 -10.73 -12.44 -0.12
C GLY A 77 -10.65 -13.48 -1.25
N ILE A 78 -9.59 -13.41 -2.06
CA ILE A 78 -9.33 -14.36 -3.14
C ILE A 78 -9.11 -15.77 -2.59
N ILE A 79 -8.27 -15.93 -1.55
CA ILE A 79 -7.99 -17.22 -0.91
C ILE A 79 -9.28 -17.82 -0.33
N LYS A 80 -10.07 -17.02 0.42
CA LYS A 80 -11.35 -17.47 0.99
C LYS A 80 -12.32 -17.96 -0.09
N ARG A 81 -12.41 -17.26 -1.22
CA ARG A 81 -13.26 -17.64 -2.35
C ARG A 81 -12.75 -18.93 -3.01
N GLN A 82 -11.43 -19.11 -3.12
CA GLN A 82 -10.83 -20.33 -3.67
C GLN A 82 -11.06 -21.55 -2.79
N LYS A 83 -10.79 -21.45 -1.48
CA LYS A 83 -11.04 -22.56 -0.54
C LYS A 83 -12.51 -22.98 -0.52
N LYS A 84 -13.44 -22.03 -0.67
CA LYS A 84 -14.88 -22.32 -0.78
C LYS A 84 -15.26 -23.07 -2.07
N LYS A 85 -14.51 -22.89 -3.16
CA LYS A 85 -14.78 -23.55 -4.46
C LYS A 85 -14.10 -24.92 -4.62
N ALA A 86 -13.33 -25.39 -3.64
CA ALA A 86 -12.61 -26.68 -3.66
C ALA A 86 -11.74 -26.93 -4.92
N LEU A 87 -11.21 -25.88 -5.56
CA LEU A 87 -10.34 -25.98 -6.74
C LEU A 87 -8.86 -26.05 -6.32
N PRO A 88 -8.11 -27.12 -6.66
CA PRO A 88 -6.72 -27.24 -6.23
C PRO A 88 -5.73 -26.42 -7.11
N LYS A 89 -4.86 -25.72 -6.38
CA LYS A 89 -3.41 -25.47 -6.59
C LYS A 89 -2.90 -24.33 -7.46
N LEU A 90 -3.65 -23.71 -8.37
CA LEU A 90 -3.12 -22.56 -9.14
C LEU A 90 -4.17 -21.50 -9.45
N ILE A 91 -3.99 -20.28 -8.94
CA ILE A 91 -4.83 -19.13 -9.31
C ILE A 91 -4.23 -18.48 -10.55
N ASN A 92 -4.81 -18.78 -11.71
CA ASN A 92 -4.54 -18.07 -12.96
C ASN A 92 -5.78 -17.24 -13.34
N PRO A 93 -5.71 -15.89 -13.33
CA PRO A 93 -6.87 -15.05 -13.60
C PRO A 93 -7.22 -14.92 -15.09
N SER A 94 -6.85 -15.89 -15.92
CA SER A 94 -7.15 -15.90 -17.37
C SER A 94 -8.47 -16.61 -17.72
N LEU A 95 -9.43 -16.65 -16.81
CA LEU A 95 -10.79 -17.05 -17.16
C LEU A 95 -11.56 -15.78 -17.52
N LYS A 96 -11.83 -15.68 -18.83
CA LYS A 96 -12.52 -14.61 -19.56
C LYS A 96 -13.66 -13.96 -18.79
#